data_AF-A0A6C0J2M6-F1
#
_entry.id   AF-A0A6C0J2M6-F1
#
_cell.length_a   1.000
_cell.length_b   1.000
_cell.length_c   1.000
_cell.angle_alpha   90.00
_cell.angle_beta   90.00
_cell.angle_gamma   90.00
#
_symmetry.space_group_name_H-M   'P 1'
#
loop_
_entity.id
_entity.type
_entity.pdbx_description
1 polymer ?
#
loop_
_entity_poly.entity_id
_entity_poly.type
_entity_poly.pdbx_seq_one_letter_code
_entity_poly.pdbx_strand_id
1 'polypeptide(L)'
;MAIISIDKLLSFWIFIYFILFYFNLVKYNPIALVLIALSFQIFVIFVLLYYKLYNIILVYIVIILFIKLLMLYGLYYKKNIYITTIDMVFTIIFIAIYLIYISLFNETFFCIYNDLLEGYIDDTKGRKTSLRYYLST
;
A
#
# COMPACT_ATOMS: atom_id res chain seq x y z
N MET A 1 2.52 22.47 2.07
CA MET A 1 1.51 21.53 1.55
C MET A 1 2.27 20.30 1.07
N ALA A 2 2.38 19.26 1.90
CA ALA A 2 3.12 18.06 1.50
C ALA A 2 2.23 17.25 0.57
N ILE A 3 2.50 17.33 -0.74
CA ILE A 3 1.90 16.43 -1.71
C ILE A 3 2.59 15.08 -1.47
N ILE A 4 1.89 14.13 -0.84
CA ILE A 4 2.39 12.76 -0.73
C ILE A 4 2.46 12.21 -2.15
N SER A 5 3.69 12.02 -2.62
CA SER A 5 3.94 11.43 -3.93
C SER A 5 3.72 9.92 -3.85
N ILE A 6 3.19 9.33 -4.92
CA ILE A 6 2.73 7.93 -4.92
C ILE A 6 3.89 6.95 -4.67
N ASP A 7 5.10 7.32 -5.09
CA ASP A 7 6.35 6.60 -4.84
C ASP A 7 6.71 6.50 -3.35
N LYS A 8 6.14 7.33 -2.47
CA LYS A 8 6.36 7.22 -1.02
C LYS A 8 5.50 6.15 -0.36
N LEU A 9 4.57 5.53 -1.09
CA LEU A 9 3.68 4.50 -0.56
C LEU A 9 4.31 3.11 -0.74
N LEU A 10 4.55 2.40 0.36
CA LEU A 10 5.02 1.00 0.32
C LEU A 10 4.10 0.11 -0.54
N SER A 11 2.77 0.34 -0.49
CA SER A 11 1.82 -0.41 -1.32
C SER A 11 2.06 -0.22 -2.83
N PHE A 12 2.58 0.93 -3.27
CA PHE A 12 2.91 1.18 -4.67
C PHE A 12 4.18 0.43 -5.10
N TRP A 13 5.20 0.39 -4.23
CA TRP A 13 6.40 -0.42 -4.46
C TRP A 13 6.06 -1.91 -4.61
N ILE A 14 5.20 -2.42 -3.73
CA ILE A 14 4.72 -3.82 -3.77
C ILE A 14 3.93 -4.09 -5.06
N PHE A 15 3.12 -3.12 -5.51
CA PHE A 15 2.38 -3.23 -6.77
C PHE A 15 3.29 -3.33 -7.98
N ILE A 16 4.29 -2.44 -8.10
CA ILE A 16 5.29 -2.50 -9.18
C ILE A 16 6.03 -3.83 -9.14
N TYR A 17 6.50 -4.25 -7.96
CA TYR A 17 7.26 -5.49 -7.83
C TYR A 17 6.43 -6.72 -8.21
N PHE A 18 5.15 -6.77 -7.84
CA PHE A 18 4.23 -7.81 -8.27
C PHE A 18 4.07 -7.84 -9.80
N ILE A 19 3.94 -6.69 -10.47
CA ILE A 19 3.87 -6.63 -11.94
C ILE A 19 5.13 -7.24 -12.56
N LEU A 20 6.31 -6.84 -12.07
CA LEU A 20 7.58 -7.40 -12.54
C LEU A 20 7.63 -8.92 -12.36
N PHE A 21 7.14 -9.44 -11.22
CA PHE A 21 7.07 -10.87 -10.95
C PHE A 21 6.04 -11.57 -11.86
N TYR A 22 4.90 -10.93 -12.10
CA TYR A 22 3.87 -11.44 -12.99
C TYR A 22 4.36 -11.56 -14.45
N PHE A 23 5.30 -10.71 -14.88
CA PHE A 23 5.96 -10.84 -16.19
C PHE A 23 7.25 -11.68 -16.18
N ASN A 24 7.55 -12.40 -15.08
CA ASN A 24 8.76 -13.21 -14.90
C ASN A 24 10.09 -12.42 -15.01
N LEU A 25 10.08 -11.11 -14.73
CA LEU A 25 11.28 -10.26 -14.74
C LEU A 25 12.08 -10.37 -13.43
N VAL A 26 11.42 -10.74 -12.34
CA VAL A 26 12.02 -10.96 -11.03
C VAL A 26 11.69 -12.37 -10.52
N LYS A 27 12.59 -12.91 -9.70
CA LYS A 27 12.58 -14.33 -9.30
C LYS A 27 11.86 -14.59 -7.98
N TYR A 28 11.91 -13.66 -7.03
CA TYR A 28 11.43 -13.90 -5.67
C TYR A 28 9.93 -13.65 -5.55
N ASN A 29 9.23 -14.56 -4.86
CA ASN A 29 7.79 -14.56 -4.74
C ASN A 29 7.30 -13.39 -3.85
N PRO A 30 6.46 -12.47 -4.37
CA PRO A 30 5.98 -11.32 -3.62
C PRO A 30 4.85 -11.66 -2.63
N ILE A 31 4.44 -12.92 -2.48
CA ILE A 31 3.25 -13.28 -1.69
C ILE A 31 3.31 -12.75 -0.26
N ALA A 32 4.46 -12.79 0.42
CA ALA A 32 4.60 -12.25 1.77
C ALA A 32 4.40 -10.71 1.79
N LEU A 33 4.95 -9.98 0.81
CA LEU A 33 4.72 -8.54 0.65
C LEU A 33 3.24 -8.23 0.40
N VAL A 34 2.58 -9.01 -0.45
CA VAL A 34 1.14 -8.85 -0.74
C VAL A 34 0.30 -9.11 0.50
N LEU A 35 0.62 -10.14 1.30
CA LEU A 35 -0.05 -10.43 2.56
C LEU A 35 0.11 -9.29 3.57
N ILE A 36 1.33 -8.75 3.72
CA ILE A 36 1.59 -7.58 4.58
C ILE A 36 0.74 -6.38 4.11
N ALA A 37 0.70 -6.12 2.81
CA ALA A 37 -0.09 -5.02 2.24
C ALA A 37 -1.61 -5.22 2.46
N LEU A 38 -2.11 -6.45 2.41
CA LEU A 38 -3.50 -6.81 2.71
C LEU A 38 -3.83 -6.61 4.18
N SER A 39 -3.00 -7.13 5.10
CA SER A 39 -3.18 -6.95 6.53
C SER A 39 -3.22 -5.48 6.92
N PHE A 40 -2.32 -4.68 6.36
CA PHE A 40 -2.31 -3.24 6.56
C PHE A 40 -3.58 -2.56 6.02
N GLN A 41 -4.08 -2.98 4.84
CA GLN A 41 -5.31 -2.42 4.28
C GLN A 41 -6.52 -2.68 5.18
N ILE A 42 -6.63 -3.91 5.68
CA ILE A 42 -7.70 -4.32 6.58
C ILE A 42 -7.65 -3.50 7.87
N PHE A 43 -6.45 -3.28 8.43
CA PHE A 43 -6.26 -2.41 9.59
C PHE A 43 -6.76 -0.98 9.35
N VAL A 44 -6.41 -0.37 8.21
CA VAL A 44 -6.89 0.98 7.85
C VAL A 44 -8.42 1.03 7.74
N ILE A 45 -9.05 0.01 7.14
CA ILE A 45 -10.51 -0.08 7.07
C ILE A 45 -11.12 -0.12 8.48
N PHE A 46 -10.58 -0.92 9.38
CA PHE A 46 -11.06 -0.98 10.77
C PHE A 46 -10.95 0.38 11.48
N VAL A 47 -9.84 1.09 11.29
CA VAL A 47 -9.65 2.43 11.86
C VAL A 47 -10.72 3.40 11.34
N LEU A 48 -10.97 3.43 10.03
CA LEU A 48 -11.97 4.33 9.44
C LEU A 48 -13.40 4.00 9.87
N LEU A 49 -13.73 2.71 9.99
CA LEU A 49 -15.00 2.25 10.54
C LEU A 49 -15.18 2.69 11.99
N TYR A 50 -14.12 2.60 12.81
CA TYR A 50 -14.14 3.07 14.20
C TYR A 50 -14.46 4.56 14.30
N TYR A 51 -13.88 5.38 13.42
CA TYR A 51 -14.15 6.81 13.33
C TYR A 51 -15.45 7.18 12.57
N LYS A 52 -16.26 6.18 12.17
CA LYS A 52 -17.54 6.36 11.46
C LYS A 52 -17.44 7.17 10.16
N LEU A 53 -16.31 7.07 9.46
CA LEU A 53 -16.08 7.77 8.19
C LEU A 53 -16.65 6.97 7.01
N TYR A 54 -17.97 6.96 6.89
CA TYR A 54 -18.72 6.21 5.87
C TYR A 54 -18.87 6.97 4.54
N ASN A 55 -17.80 7.61 4.06
CA ASN A 55 -17.83 8.46 2.87
C ASN A 55 -17.20 7.75 1.66
N ILE A 56 -17.10 8.45 0.52
CA ILE A 56 -16.44 8.01 -0.74
C ILE A 56 -15.04 7.40 -0.49
N ILE A 57 -14.36 7.85 0.57
CA ILE A 57 -13.06 7.33 1.02
C ILE A 57 -13.12 5.83 1.39
N LEU A 58 -14.18 5.39 2.06
CA LEU A 58 -14.35 3.98 2.41
C LEU A 58 -14.49 3.14 1.13
N VAL A 59 -15.27 3.62 0.16
CA VAL A 59 -15.43 2.96 -1.16
C VAL A 59 -14.09 2.87 -1.88
N TYR A 60 -13.30 3.95 -1.91
CA TYR A 60 -11.97 3.96 -2.52
C TYR A 60 -11.01 2.95 -1.85
N ILE A 61 -11.04 2.85 -0.53
CA ILE A 61 -10.19 1.93 0.24
C ILE A 61 -10.61 0.47 0.06
N VAL A 62 -11.90 0.21 -0.16
CA VAL A 62 -12.42 -1.10 -0.57
C VAL A 62 -11.94 -1.46 -1.98
N ILE A 63 -11.94 -0.52 -2.93
CA ILE A 63 -11.39 -0.73 -4.28
C ILE A 63 -9.89 -1.11 -4.19
N ILE A 64 -9.11 -0.43 -3.35
CA ILE A 64 -7.70 -0.78 -3.12
C ILE A 64 -7.56 -2.20 -2.55
N LEU A 65 -8.47 -2.63 -1.67
CA LEU A 65 -8.48 -4.00 -1.17
C LEU A 65 -8.71 -5.00 -2.30
N PHE A 66 -9.63 -4.73 -3.23
CA PHE A 66 -9.83 -5.56 -4.42
C PHE A 66 -8.60 -5.65 -5.32
N ILE A 67 -7.86 -4.55 -5.51
CA ILE A 67 -6.60 -4.57 -6.26
C ILE A 67 -5.60 -5.53 -5.61
N LYS A 68 -5.45 -5.47 -4.28
CA LYS A 68 -4.56 -6.37 -3.53
C LYS A 68 -5.01 -7.83 -3.58
N LEU A 69 -6.33 -8.10 -3.53
CA LEU A 69 -6.88 -9.43 -3.73
C LEU A 69 -6.63 -9.95 -5.15
N LEU A 70 -6.72 -9.09 -6.17
CA LEU A 70 -6.38 -9.44 -7.55
C LEU A 70 -4.92 -9.87 -7.68
N MET A 71 -4.00 -9.20 -6.99
CA MET A 71 -2.58 -9.60 -6.95
C MET A 71 -2.43 -11.01 -6.36
N LEU A 72 -3.09 -11.28 -5.23
CA LEU A 72 -3.09 -12.61 -4.61
C LEU A 72 -3.65 -13.68 -5.56
N TYR A 73 -4.75 -13.38 -6.25
CA TYR A 73 -5.34 -14.24 -7.26
C TYR A 73 -4.38 -14.50 -8.44
N GLY A 74 -3.64 -13.46 -8.88
CA GLY A 74 -2.62 -13.61 -9.92
C GLY A 74 -1.47 -14.55 -9.52
N LEU A 75 -1.04 -14.52 -8.25
CA LEU A 75 -0.06 -15.48 -7.71
C LEU A 75 -0.62 -16.89 -7.64
N TYR A 76 -1.89 -17.02 -7.22
CA TYR A 76 -2.60 -18.30 -7.20
C TYR A 76 -2.68 -18.93 -8.60
N TYR A 77 -3.05 -18.14 -9.62
CA TYR A 77 -3.14 -18.60 -11.01
C TYR A 77 -1.79 -19.11 -11.55
N LYS A 78 -0.69 -18.47 -11.16
CA LYS A 78 0.67 -18.90 -11.51
C LYS A 78 1.16 -20.15 -10.76
N LYS A 79 0.36 -20.70 -9.82
CA LYS A 79 0.76 -21.78 -8.90
C LYS A 79 1.98 -21.43 -8.03
N ASN A 80 2.28 -20.14 -7.87
CA ASN A 80 3.39 -19.62 -7.07
C ASN A 80 2.89 -19.22 -5.67
N ILE A 81 2.31 -20.18 -4.95
CA ILE A 81 1.74 -19.94 -3.61
C ILE A 81 2.72 -20.35 -2.51
N TYR A 82 3.71 -21.18 -2.84
CA TYR A 82 4.71 -21.63 -1.89
C TYR A 82 5.69 -20.52 -1.55
N ILE A 83 5.86 -20.30 -0.24
CA ILE A 83 6.83 -19.35 0.32
C ILE A 83 8.09 -20.12 0.66
N THR A 84 9.21 -19.76 0.05
CA THR A 84 10.52 -20.27 0.46
C THR A 84 11.16 -19.35 1.50
N THR A 85 12.15 -19.87 2.23
CA THR A 85 12.94 -19.06 3.18
C THR A 85 13.65 -17.88 2.48
N ILE A 86 14.06 -18.07 1.23
CA ILE A 86 14.70 -17.03 0.42
C ILE A 86 13.70 -15.91 0.10
N ASP A 87 12.44 -16.22 -0.18
CA ASP A 87 11.40 -15.21 -0.41
C ASP A 87 11.14 -14.36 0.85
N MET A 88 11.24 -14.97 2.04
CA MET A 88 11.13 -14.26 3.31
C MET A 88 12.32 -13.32 3.54
N VAL A 89 13.54 -13.78 3.27
CA VAL A 89 14.75 -12.93 3.36
C VAL A 89 14.65 -11.77 2.37
N PHE A 90 14.21 -12.03 1.14
CA PHE A 90 13.96 -10.98 0.15
C PHE A 90 12.92 -9.97 0.64
N THR A 91 11.82 -10.43 1.24
CA THR A 91 10.78 -9.56 1.80
C THR A 91 11.34 -8.60 2.86
N ILE A 92 12.20 -9.10 3.75
CA ILE A 92 12.86 -8.28 4.76
C ILE A 92 13.78 -7.24 4.11
N ILE A 93 14.60 -7.66 3.13
CA ILE A 93 15.51 -6.76 2.41
C ILE A 93 14.72 -5.69 1.64
N PHE A 94 13.61 -6.06 1.00
CA PHE A 94 12.75 -5.15 0.26
C PHE A 94 12.19 -4.05 1.17
N ILE A 95 11.68 -4.43 2.35
CA ILE A 95 11.18 -3.46 3.33
C ILE A 95 12.32 -2.58 3.87
N ALA A 96 13.50 -3.15 4.13
CA ALA A 96 14.67 -2.38 4.56
C ALA A 96 15.11 -1.34 3.52
N ILE A 97 15.16 -1.71 2.24
CA ILE A 97 15.46 -0.80 1.13
C ILE A 97 14.44 0.33 1.07
N TYR A 98 13.14 0.01 1.20
CA TYR A 98 12.09 1.02 1.25
C TYR A 98 12.26 1.99 2.43
N LEU A 99 12.60 1.49 3.62
CA LEU A 99 12.82 2.34 4.80
C LEU A 99 14.02 3.26 4.60
N ILE A 100 15.11 2.75 4.00
CA ILE A 100 16.27 3.57 3.62
C ILE A 100 15.85 4.65 2.63
N TYR A 101 15.09 4.30 1.58
CA TYR A 101 14.58 5.25 0.59
C TYR A 101 13.81 6.40 1.25
N ILE A 102 12.85 6.09 2.11
CA ILE A 102 12.05 7.10 2.81
C ILE A 102 12.90 7.97 3.74
N SER A 103 13.90 7.37 4.41
CA SER A 103 14.82 8.12 5.29
C SER A 103 15.66 9.15 4.54
N LEU A 104 15.98 8.92 3.25
CA LEU A 104 16.70 9.90 2.43
C LEU A 104 15.89 11.18 2.19
N PHE A 105 14.56 11.12 2.34
CA PHE A 105 13.67 12.28 2.25
C PHE A 105 13.34 12.89 3.61
N ASN A 106 14.03 12.49 4.69
CA ASN A 106 13.76 12.91 6.07
C ASN A 106 12.31 12.65 6.53
N GLU A 107 11.66 11.65 5.95
CA GLU A 107 10.32 11.23 6.32
C GLU A 107 10.38 9.91 7.09
N THR A 108 9.31 9.58 7.81
CA THR A 108 9.15 8.27 8.44
C THR A 108 7.91 7.59 7.89
N PHE A 109 7.91 6.25 7.92
CA PHE A 109 6.73 5.45 7.59
C PHE A 109 5.51 5.95 8.37
N PHE A 110 5.67 6.20 9.68
CA PHE A 110 4.57 6.67 10.51
C PHE A 110 4.02 8.04 10.04
N CYS A 111 4.88 9.01 9.70
CA CYS A 111 4.44 10.31 9.22
C CYS A 111 3.62 10.19 7.91
N ILE A 112 4.10 9.41 6.94
CA ILE A 112 3.42 9.23 5.66
C ILE A 112 2.02 8.64 5.87
N TYR A 113 1.90 7.62 6.73
CA TYR A 113 0.62 6.98 6.98
C TYR A 113 -0.31 7.80 7.87
N ASN A 114 0.22 8.55 8.84
CA ASN A 114 -0.57 9.49 9.63
C ASN A 114 -1.13 10.60 8.75
N ASP A 115 -0.33 11.16 7.84
CA ASP A 115 -0.81 12.19 6.90
C ASP A 115 -1.87 11.65 5.94
N LEU A 116 -1.76 10.39 5.50
CA LEU A 116 -2.83 9.74 4.73
C LEU A 116 -4.10 9.59 5.54
N LEU A 117 -4.01 9.10 6.78
CA LEU A 117 -5.17 8.91 7.67
C LEU A 117 -5.81 10.24 8.03
N GLU A 118 -5.04 11.27 8.39
CA GLU A 118 -5.53 12.62 8.63
C GLU A 118 -6.21 13.21 7.38
N GLY A 119 -5.64 12.99 6.19
CA GLY A 119 -6.28 13.37 4.93
C GLY A 119 -7.60 12.64 4.65
N TYR A 120 -7.83 11.49 5.28
CA TYR A 120 -9.10 10.77 5.23
C TYR A 120 -10.08 11.18 6.33
N ILE A 121 -9.58 11.57 7.51
CA ILE A 121 -10.38 11.85 8.72
C ILE A 121 -10.82 13.32 8.80
N ASP A 122 -9.98 14.27 8.38
CA ASP A 122 -10.22 15.70 8.60
C ASP A 122 -10.77 16.40 7.34
N ASP A 123 -12.10 16.31 7.17
CA ASP A 123 -12.84 17.01 6.11
C ASP A 123 -12.82 18.54 6.28
N THR A 124 -12.47 19.05 7.48
CA THR A 124 -12.64 20.45 7.88
C THR A 124 -11.39 21.32 7.75
N LYS A 125 -10.18 20.73 7.68
CA LYS A 125 -8.92 21.49 7.66
C LYS A 125 -8.32 21.80 6.28
N GLY A 126 -9.04 21.56 5.19
CA GLY A 126 -8.63 22.03 3.85
C GLY A 126 -7.32 21.44 3.32
N ARG A 127 -6.78 20.37 3.92
CA ARG A 127 -5.64 19.62 3.39
C ARG A 127 -6.14 18.67 2.30
N LYS A 128 -6.15 19.13 1.05
CA LYS A 128 -6.42 18.27 -0.11
C LYS A 128 -5.26 17.29 -0.29
N THR A 129 -5.47 16.01 0.01
CA THR A 129 -4.66 14.94 -0.58
C THR A 129 -4.79 15.02 -2.11
N SER A 130 -3.70 14.81 -2.85
CA SER A 130 -3.67 14.91 -4.32
C SER A 130 -4.76 14.05 -4.99
N LEU A 131 -5.04 12.87 -4.43
CA LEU A 131 -6.13 11.98 -4.85
C LEU A 131 -7.52 12.64 -4.81
N ARG A 132 -7.79 13.52 -3.84
CA ARG A 132 -9.09 14.17 -3.71
C ARG A 132 -9.29 15.32 -4.70
N TYR A 133 -8.22 15.99 -5.11
CA TYR A 133 -8.28 17.00 -6.17
C TYR A 133 -8.74 16.40 -7.50
N TYR A 134 -8.23 15.21 -7.85
CA TYR A 134 -8.64 14.49 -9.06
C TYR A 134 -10.03 13.84 -8.98
N LEU A 135 -10.56 13.59 -7.79
CA LEU A 135 -11.89 13.00 -7.59
C LEU A 135 -12.99 14.04 -7.34
N SER A 136 -12.62 15.30 -7.05
CA SER A 136 -13.56 16.41 -6.82
C SER A 136 -13.70 17.36 -8.01
N THR A 137 -13.11 17.03 -9.15
CA THR A 137 -13.21 17.78 -10.42
C THR A 137 -13.97 16.92 -11.41
#